data_AF-A0A6J7VSM2-F1
#
_entry.id   AF-A0A6J7VSM2-F1
#
_cell.length_a   1.000
_cell.length_b   1.000
_cell.length_c   1.000
_cell.angle_alpha   90.00
_cell.angle_beta   90.00
_cell.angle_gamma   90.00
#
_symmetry.space_group_name_H-M   'P 1'
#
loop_
_entity.id
_entity.type
_entity.pdbx_description
1 polymer ?
#
loop_
_entity_poly.entity_id
_entity_poly.type
_entity_poly.pdbx_seq_one_letter_code
_entity_poly.pdbx_strand_id
1 'polypeptide(L)'
;MAKHVEAMVGFMDKGAEVFDYGNSIRDEARQGGYSRAFAFPGFVPAYIRPLFCEGKGPFRWVALSGDPKDIYRTDKAVLDLFPENEGLHRWITMAQEKVAFQGLPARICWLGYGERDKAGLAFNDLVARGEVSAPIVIGRDHLDCGSVASPYRETEAMMDGSDAIADWPLLNAMVNISSGASWVSIHHGGGVGMGRSIHAGQVSIADGTKLAAQKLARVLTNDPGMGVIRHADAGYEGAIDTARERHVHVPMLDIE
;
A
#
# COMPACT_ATOMS: atom_id res chain seq x y z
N MET A 1 -9.25 -23.19 -15.79
CA MET A 1 -8.62 -22.81 -14.50
C MET A 1 -8.73 -23.91 -13.46
N ALA A 2 -9.87 -24.61 -13.32
CA ALA A 2 -10.03 -25.75 -12.40
C ALA A 2 -8.86 -26.76 -12.42
N LYS A 3 -8.50 -27.32 -13.58
CA LYS A 3 -7.35 -28.24 -13.72
C LYS A 3 -5.99 -27.65 -13.30
N HIS A 4 -5.81 -26.33 -13.47
CA HIS A 4 -4.59 -25.65 -13.04
C HIS A 4 -4.53 -25.58 -11.51
N VAL A 5 -5.62 -25.15 -10.86
CA VAL A 5 -5.71 -25.08 -9.39
C VAL A 5 -5.65 -26.46 -8.76
N GLU A 6 -6.24 -27.48 -9.38
CA GLU A 6 -6.08 -28.87 -8.95
C GLU A 6 -4.61 -29.31 -8.92
N ALA A 7 -3.81 -28.91 -9.91
CA ALA A 7 -2.38 -29.18 -9.91
C ALA A 7 -1.64 -28.41 -8.79
N MET A 8 -2.01 -27.15 -8.53
CA MET A 8 -1.48 -26.37 -7.41
C MET A 8 -1.77 -27.05 -6.06
N VAL A 9 -3.00 -27.50 -5.86
CA VAL A 9 -3.38 -28.29 -4.67
C VAL A 9 -2.61 -29.60 -4.61
N GLY A 10 -2.38 -30.28 -5.73
CA GLY A 10 -1.55 -31.48 -5.78
C GLY A 10 -0.08 -31.24 -5.38
N PHE A 11 0.48 -30.05 -5.61
CA PHE A 11 1.78 -29.66 -5.07
C PHE A 11 1.71 -29.39 -3.56
N MET A 12 0.67 -28.70 -3.10
CA MET A 12 0.43 -28.45 -1.68
C MET A 12 0.30 -29.74 -0.87
N ASP A 13 -0.46 -30.72 -1.40
CA ASP A 13 -0.63 -32.04 -0.78
C ASP A 13 0.70 -32.82 -0.68
N LYS A 14 1.72 -32.44 -1.47
CA LYS A 14 3.08 -32.99 -1.43
C LYS A 14 4.06 -32.15 -0.59
N GLY A 15 3.56 -31.13 0.12
CA GLY A 15 4.34 -30.31 1.05
C GLY A 15 4.94 -29.03 0.44
N ALA A 16 4.54 -28.63 -0.77
CA ALA A 16 4.93 -27.33 -1.30
C ALA A 16 4.12 -26.20 -0.63
N GLU A 17 4.77 -25.07 -0.36
CA GLU A 17 4.08 -23.83 0.01
C GLU A 17 3.34 -23.28 -1.22
N VAL A 18 2.03 -23.08 -1.10
CA VAL A 18 1.17 -22.62 -2.21
C VAL A 18 0.29 -21.49 -1.70
N PHE A 19 0.17 -20.43 -2.50
CA PHE A 19 -0.71 -19.30 -2.21
C PHE A 19 -1.27 -18.69 -3.49
N ASP A 20 -2.41 -18.02 -3.38
CA ASP A 20 -3.00 -17.21 -4.46
C ASP A 20 -2.38 -15.81 -4.45
N TYR A 21 -1.91 -15.37 -5.62
CA TYR A 21 -1.29 -14.07 -5.78
C TYR A 21 -2.22 -13.01 -6.38
N GLY A 22 -3.49 -13.03 -5.99
CA GLY A 22 -4.39 -11.92 -6.16
C GLY A 22 -4.98 -11.73 -7.56
N ASN A 23 -5.19 -12.83 -8.28
CA ASN A 23 -5.77 -12.84 -9.63
C ASN A 23 -7.13 -13.58 -9.70
N SER A 24 -7.71 -13.96 -8.56
CA SER A 24 -8.97 -14.71 -8.45
C SER A 24 -8.99 -16.11 -9.07
N ILE A 25 -7.82 -16.72 -9.37
CA ILE A 25 -7.78 -18.04 -9.99
C ILE A 25 -8.49 -19.12 -9.15
N ARG A 26 -8.47 -19.00 -7.82
CA ARG A 26 -9.22 -19.88 -6.91
C ARG A 26 -10.72 -19.78 -7.12
N ASP A 27 -11.27 -18.57 -7.24
CA ASP A 27 -12.70 -18.40 -7.49
C ASP A 27 -13.12 -18.94 -8.86
N GLU A 28 -12.30 -18.69 -9.89
CA GLU A 28 -12.53 -19.23 -11.23
C GLU A 28 -12.47 -20.77 -11.26
N ALA A 29 -11.62 -21.38 -10.43
CA ALA A 29 -11.58 -22.83 -10.27
C ALA A 29 -12.80 -23.38 -9.52
N ARG A 30 -13.27 -22.67 -8.48
CA ARG A 30 -14.52 -23.02 -7.76
C ARG A 30 -15.71 -22.99 -8.70
N GLN A 31 -15.86 -21.94 -9.52
CA GLN A 31 -16.91 -21.84 -10.54
C GLN A 31 -16.77 -22.91 -11.62
N GLY A 32 -15.53 -23.29 -11.95
CA GLY A 32 -15.22 -24.43 -12.82
C GLY A 32 -15.46 -25.81 -12.19
N GLY A 33 -16.03 -25.91 -10.99
CA GLY A 33 -16.43 -27.15 -10.34
C GLY A 33 -15.35 -27.82 -9.46
N TYR A 34 -14.21 -27.17 -9.21
CA TYR A 34 -13.20 -27.72 -8.32
C TYR A 34 -13.47 -27.36 -6.86
N SER A 35 -13.85 -28.34 -6.04
CA SER A 35 -14.31 -28.12 -4.66
C SER A 35 -13.22 -27.69 -3.68
N ARG A 36 -11.94 -28.01 -3.96
CA ARG A 36 -10.80 -27.66 -3.10
C ARG A 36 -10.09 -26.37 -3.54
N ALA A 37 -10.76 -25.51 -4.30
CA ALA A 37 -10.11 -24.34 -4.89
C ALA A 37 -9.56 -23.34 -3.86
N PHE A 38 -10.12 -23.30 -2.65
CA PHE A 38 -9.65 -22.45 -1.54
C PHE A 38 -8.85 -23.23 -0.48
N ALA A 39 -8.26 -24.37 -0.85
CA ALA A 39 -7.43 -25.16 0.06
C ALA A 39 -6.10 -24.49 0.43
N PHE A 40 -5.70 -23.44 -0.31
CA PHE A 40 -4.54 -22.60 -0.03
C PHE A 40 -4.95 -21.12 0.10
N PRO A 41 -4.24 -20.33 0.94
CA PRO A 41 -4.63 -18.95 1.25
C PRO A 41 -4.24 -17.97 0.15
N GLY A 42 -4.81 -16.76 0.21
CA GLY A 42 -4.25 -15.62 -0.50
C GLY A 42 -2.97 -15.11 0.17
N PHE A 43 -2.11 -14.47 -0.62
CA PHE A 43 -0.83 -13.95 -0.11
C PHE A 43 -0.99 -12.87 0.97
N VAL A 44 -2.11 -12.14 1.00
CA VAL A 44 -2.32 -11.08 2.00
C VAL A 44 -2.55 -11.63 3.40
N PRO A 45 -3.56 -12.49 3.65
CA PRO A 45 -3.72 -13.12 4.96
C PRO A 45 -2.49 -13.95 5.36
N ALA A 46 -1.78 -14.56 4.40
CA ALA A 46 -0.62 -15.40 4.70
C ALA A 46 0.65 -14.62 5.07
N TYR A 47 0.93 -13.48 4.41
CA TYR A 47 2.24 -12.82 4.51
C TYR A 47 2.20 -11.30 4.67
N ILE A 48 1.24 -10.60 4.04
CA ILE A 48 1.31 -9.14 3.89
C ILE A 48 0.55 -8.38 4.98
N ARG A 49 -0.51 -8.97 5.55
CA ARG A 49 -1.37 -8.26 6.51
C ARG A 49 -0.63 -7.63 7.70
N PRO A 50 0.42 -8.24 8.29
CA PRO A 50 1.19 -7.58 9.34
C PRO A 50 1.77 -6.23 8.90
N LEU A 51 2.21 -6.11 7.64
CA LEU A 51 2.70 -4.83 7.09
C LEU A 51 1.57 -3.80 6.98
N PHE A 52 0.36 -4.23 6.60
CA PHE A 52 -0.80 -3.33 6.54
C PHE A 52 -1.21 -2.81 7.91
N CYS A 53 -1.03 -3.59 8.98
CA CYS A 53 -1.29 -3.15 10.34
C CYS A 53 -0.37 -1.99 10.76
N GLU A 54 0.86 -1.91 10.21
CA GLU A 54 1.79 -0.79 10.41
C GLU A 54 1.56 0.39 9.45
N GLY A 55 0.50 0.34 8.62
CA GLY A 55 0.23 1.30 7.55
C GLY A 55 1.19 1.22 6.36
N LYS A 56 2.01 0.16 6.25
CA LYS A 56 2.90 -0.06 5.10
C LYS A 56 2.10 -0.49 3.89
N GLY A 57 2.64 -0.19 2.71
CA GLY A 57 2.09 -0.58 1.44
C GLY A 57 2.92 -0.04 0.29
N PRO A 58 2.47 -0.18 -0.97
CA PRO A 58 3.27 0.07 -2.17
C PRO A 58 3.39 1.58 -2.50
N PHE A 59 3.87 2.36 -1.53
CA PHE A 59 4.23 3.77 -1.64
C PHE A 59 5.31 3.96 -2.71
N ARG A 60 5.08 4.91 -3.61
CA ARG A 60 5.95 5.15 -4.77
C ARG A 60 6.00 6.62 -5.13
N TRP A 61 7.05 6.98 -5.84
CA TRP A 61 7.18 8.31 -6.41
C TRP A 61 7.81 8.28 -7.79
N VAL A 62 7.60 9.37 -8.54
CA VAL A 62 8.00 9.54 -9.94
C VAL A 62 8.61 10.92 -10.12
N ALA A 63 9.77 10.98 -10.78
CA ALA A 63 10.44 12.24 -11.11
C ALA A 63 9.90 12.81 -12.43
N LEU A 64 9.21 13.97 -12.38
CA LEU A 64 8.65 14.58 -13.58
C LEU A 64 9.70 15.18 -14.53
N SER A 65 10.94 15.34 -14.07
CA SER A 65 12.07 15.78 -14.89
C SER A 65 12.44 14.78 -15.98
N GLY A 66 12.16 13.49 -15.74
CA GLY A 66 12.72 12.40 -16.54
C GLY A 66 14.18 12.07 -16.22
N ASP A 67 14.84 12.78 -15.30
CA ASP A 67 16.25 12.53 -14.93
C ASP A 67 16.36 11.47 -13.82
N PRO A 68 17.04 10.33 -14.06
CA PRO A 68 17.30 9.31 -13.03
C PRO A 68 17.97 9.85 -11.76
N LYS A 69 18.75 10.94 -11.85
CA LYS A 69 19.43 11.54 -10.70
C LYS A 69 18.46 12.02 -9.62
N ASP A 70 17.25 12.43 -10.00
CA ASP A 70 16.22 12.83 -9.04
C ASP A 70 15.75 11.63 -8.21
N ILE A 71 15.66 10.43 -8.82
CA ILE A 71 15.38 9.20 -8.08
C ILE A 71 16.56 8.81 -7.18
N TYR A 72 17.80 8.90 -7.64
CA TYR A 72 18.95 8.60 -6.78
C TYR A 72 19.07 9.60 -5.61
N ARG A 73 18.70 10.87 -5.83
CA ARG A 73 18.69 11.88 -4.78
C ARG A 73 17.61 11.63 -3.74
N THR A 74 16.42 11.22 -4.17
CA THR A 74 15.32 10.84 -3.27
C THR A 74 15.59 9.52 -2.56
N ASP A 75 16.19 8.53 -3.22
CA ASP A 75 16.68 7.30 -2.58
C ASP A 75 17.63 7.63 -1.43
N LYS A 76 18.62 8.51 -1.65
CA LYS A 76 19.53 8.95 -0.59
C LYS A 76 18.78 9.62 0.57
N ALA A 77 17.80 10.47 0.29
CA ALA A 77 17.01 11.12 1.33
C ALA A 77 16.23 10.11 2.19
N VAL A 78 15.67 9.07 1.57
CA VAL A 78 14.96 8.01 2.29
C VAL A 78 15.93 7.20 3.17
N LEU A 79 17.14 6.88 2.68
CA LEU A 79 18.17 6.21 3.47
C LEU A 79 18.62 7.06 4.67
N ASP A 80 18.79 8.36 4.48
CA ASP A 80 19.20 9.30 5.52
C ASP A 80 18.09 9.53 6.57
N LEU A 81 16.81 9.50 6.16
CA LEU A 81 15.65 9.64 7.06
C LEU A 81 15.44 8.43 7.97
N PHE A 82 15.78 7.23 7.48
CA PHE A 82 15.53 5.97 8.17
C PHE A 82 16.82 5.15 8.31
N PRO A 83 17.85 5.66 9.02
CA PRO A 83 19.18 5.05 9.06
C PRO A 83 19.17 3.67 9.73
N GLU A 84 18.25 3.43 10.67
CA GLU A 84 18.15 2.17 11.43
C GLU A 84 17.35 1.08 10.68
N ASN A 85 16.71 1.40 9.55
CA ASN A 85 15.86 0.46 8.84
C ASN A 85 16.68 -0.36 7.82
N GLU A 86 17.39 -1.38 8.30
CA GLU A 86 18.24 -2.23 7.46
C GLU A 86 17.49 -2.86 6.27
N GLY A 87 16.23 -3.25 6.47
CA GLY A 87 15.40 -3.85 5.43
C GLY A 87 15.14 -2.89 4.28
N LEU A 88 14.82 -1.64 4.59
CA LEU A 88 14.66 -0.55 3.63
C LEU A 88 15.96 -0.22 2.91
N HIS A 89 17.09 -0.20 3.63
CA HIS A 89 18.41 0.04 3.02
C HIS A 89 18.74 -1.05 1.99
N ARG A 90 18.62 -2.33 2.38
CA ARG A 90 18.80 -3.45 1.45
C ARG A 90 17.87 -3.35 0.23
N TRP A 91 16.61 -2.98 0.45
CA TRP A 91 15.64 -2.81 -0.63
C TRP A 91 16.07 -1.73 -1.64
N ILE A 92 16.41 -0.53 -1.18
CA ILE A 92 16.81 0.57 -2.07
C ILE A 92 18.08 0.23 -2.83
N THR A 93 19.09 -0.35 -2.16
CA THR A 93 20.33 -0.79 -2.83
C THR A 93 20.04 -1.80 -3.94
N MET A 94 19.26 -2.85 -3.65
CA MET A 94 18.88 -3.82 -4.68
C MET A 94 18.05 -3.18 -5.81
N ALA A 95 17.14 -2.26 -5.48
CA ALA A 95 16.31 -1.60 -6.46
C ALA A 95 17.12 -0.68 -7.38
N GLN A 96 18.22 -0.07 -6.91
CA GLN A 96 19.16 0.66 -7.76
C GLN A 96 19.96 -0.27 -8.68
N GLU A 97 20.39 -1.42 -8.18
CA GLU A 97 21.22 -2.35 -8.94
C GLU A 97 20.45 -3.19 -9.96
N LYS A 98 19.19 -3.54 -9.65
CA LYS A 98 18.44 -4.58 -10.37
C LYS A 98 17.26 -4.06 -11.18
N VAL A 99 16.74 -2.87 -10.87
CA VAL A 99 15.52 -2.34 -11.53
C VAL A 99 15.89 -1.25 -12.53
N ALA A 100 15.69 -1.55 -13.82
CA ALA A 100 15.79 -0.55 -14.87
C ALA A 100 14.54 0.34 -14.88
N PHE A 101 14.72 1.64 -15.08
CA PHE A 101 13.61 2.58 -15.21
C PHE A 101 12.82 2.35 -16.50
N GLN A 102 11.51 2.61 -16.45
CA GLN A 102 10.59 2.51 -17.59
C GLN A 102 9.75 3.79 -17.67
N GLY A 103 9.91 4.56 -18.75
CA GLY A 103 9.28 5.88 -18.87
C GLY A 103 9.93 6.90 -17.94
N LEU A 104 9.13 7.66 -17.19
CA LEU A 104 9.65 8.55 -16.15
C LEU A 104 10.31 7.72 -15.04
N PRO A 105 11.54 8.07 -14.60
CA PRO A 105 12.18 7.40 -13.48
C PRO A 105 11.27 7.42 -12.24
N ALA A 106 11.11 6.24 -11.64
CA ALA A 106 10.20 6.03 -10.52
C ALA A 106 10.81 5.04 -9.54
N ARG A 107 10.42 5.16 -8.27
CA ARG A 107 10.82 4.24 -7.20
C ARG A 107 9.60 3.78 -6.44
N ILE A 108 9.58 2.49 -6.14
CA ILE A 108 8.68 1.85 -5.17
C ILE A 108 9.48 1.57 -3.90
N CYS A 109 8.94 1.92 -2.74
CA CYS A 109 9.53 1.64 -1.43
C CYS A 109 8.40 1.59 -0.41
N TRP A 110 8.25 0.46 0.28
CA TRP A 110 7.17 0.28 1.23
C TRP A 110 7.44 1.07 2.51
N LEU A 111 6.70 2.14 2.70
CA LEU A 111 6.76 3.01 3.89
C LEU A 111 5.42 2.97 4.64
N GLY A 112 5.48 2.98 5.97
CA GLY A 112 4.35 2.89 6.89
C GLY A 112 3.80 4.23 7.36
N TYR A 113 2.86 4.18 8.30
CA TYR A 113 2.34 5.37 8.97
C TYR A 113 3.48 6.14 9.67
N GLY A 114 3.59 7.44 9.44
CA GLY A 114 4.66 8.29 9.99
C GLY A 114 6.00 8.22 9.25
N GLU A 115 6.16 7.30 8.29
CA GLU A 115 7.31 7.29 7.36
C GLU A 115 6.96 8.01 6.05
N ARG A 116 5.73 7.84 5.56
CA ARG A 116 5.27 8.43 4.28
C ARG A 116 5.29 9.95 4.28
N ASP A 117 4.77 10.59 5.34
CA ASP A 117 4.74 12.05 5.48
C ASP A 117 6.15 12.63 5.59
N LYS A 118 7.04 12.01 6.38
CA LYS A 118 8.45 12.41 6.48
C LYS A 118 9.14 12.37 5.11
N ALA A 119 8.96 11.28 4.37
CA ALA A 119 9.53 11.14 3.04
C ALA A 119 8.95 12.18 2.06
N GLY A 120 7.63 12.36 2.03
CA GLY A 120 6.99 13.32 1.14
C GLY A 120 7.37 14.77 1.42
N LEU A 121 7.49 15.15 2.70
CA LEU A 121 7.97 16.48 3.11
C LEU A 121 9.43 16.69 2.71
N ALA A 122 10.29 15.69 2.89
CA ALA A 122 11.68 15.76 2.45
C ALA A 122 11.78 15.91 0.93
N PHE A 123 10.97 15.18 0.14
CA PHE A 123 10.95 15.32 -1.31
C PHE A 123 10.53 16.73 -1.73
N ASN A 124 9.50 17.30 -1.10
CA ASN A 124 9.07 18.67 -1.37
C ASN A 124 10.17 19.68 -1.06
N ASP A 125 10.88 19.52 0.06
CA ASP A 125 12.01 20.37 0.42
C ASP A 125 13.18 20.26 -0.58
N LEU A 126 13.48 19.06 -1.08
CA LEU A 126 14.50 18.87 -2.13
C LEU A 126 14.15 19.59 -3.43
N VAL A 127 12.87 19.57 -3.83
CA VAL A 127 12.39 20.34 -4.99
C VAL A 127 12.51 21.83 -4.72
N ALA A 128 12.14 22.30 -3.52
CA ALA A 128 12.26 23.71 -3.15
C ALA A 128 13.71 24.22 -3.16
N ARG A 129 14.67 23.38 -2.79
CA ARG A 129 16.11 23.68 -2.84
C ARG A 129 16.75 23.49 -4.23
N GLY A 130 16.02 22.94 -5.20
CA GLY A 130 16.54 22.62 -6.53
C GLY A 130 17.56 21.47 -6.55
N GLU A 131 17.63 20.66 -5.49
CA GLU A 131 18.45 19.43 -5.46
C GLU A 131 17.78 18.30 -6.25
N VAL A 132 16.46 18.36 -6.37
CA VAL A 132 15.65 17.60 -7.31
C VAL A 132 15.17 18.58 -8.38
N SER A 133 15.39 18.24 -9.65
CA SER A 133 15.33 19.21 -10.75
C SER A 133 13.92 19.62 -11.21
N ALA A 134 12.89 18.84 -10.85
CA ALA A 134 11.49 19.13 -11.15
C ALA A 134 10.57 18.52 -10.06
N PRO A 135 9.27 18.86 -10.03
CA PRO A 135 8.34 18.28 -9.05
C PRO A 135 8.32 16.74 -9.05
N ILE A 136 8.06 16.17 -7.87
CA ILE A 136 7.90 14.73 -7.67
C ILE A 136 6.42 14.39 -7.51
N VAL A 137 5.96 13.40 -8.25
CA VAL A 137 4.63 12.80 -8.04
C VAL A 137 4.77 11.71 -7.00
N ILE A 138 3.91 11.70 -5.98
CA ILE A 138 3.91 10.73 -4.88
C ILE A 138 2.55 10.03 -4.85
N GLY A 139 2.55 8.71 -4.94
CA GLY A 139 1.31 7.94 -4.93
C GLY A 139 1.55 6.49 -4.49
N ARG A 140 0.65 5.61 -4.90
CA ARG A 140 0.68 4.18 -4.59
C ARG A 140 -0.22 3.38 -5.53
N ASP A 141 -0.20 2.06 -5.38
CA ASP A 141 -1.29 1.22 -5.89
C ASP A 141 -2.59 1.48 -5.12
N HIS A 142 -3.71 1.04 -5.66
CA HIS A 142 -4.98 0.91 -4.95
C HIS A 142 -4.98 -0.27 -3.96
N LEU A 143 -4.06 -1.24 -4.13
CA LEU A 143 -3.70 -2.19 -3.08
C LEU A 143 -2.88 -1.46 -2.02
N ASP A 144 -3.49 -1.16 -0.89
CA ASP A 144 -2.82 -0.58 0.27
C ASP A 144 -3.64 -0.85 1.55
N CYS A 145 -3.01 -0.65 2.70
CA CYS A 145 -3.54 -0.94 4.03
C CYS A 145 -4.96 -0.41 4.29
N GLY A 146 -5.33 0.77 3.76
CA GLY A 146 -6.63 1.41 4.03
C GLY A 146 -7.53 1.61 2.83
N SER A 147 -7.14 1.17 1.64
CA SER A 147 -7.73 1.68 0.40
C SER A 147 -8.47 0.66 -0.45
N VAL A 148 -8.73 -0.55 0.07
CA VAL A 148 -9.37 -1.62 -0.71
C VAL A 148 -10.23 -2.53 0.17
N ALA A 149 -11.38 -2.91 -0.38
CA ALA A 149 -12.18 -4.05 0.06
C ALA A 149 -12.21 -5.08 -1.08
N SER A 150 -11.72 -6.29 -0.81
CA SER A 150 -11.50 -7.36 -1.79
C SER A 150 -11.42 -8.73 -1.07
N PRO A 151 -12.57 -9.40 -0.85
CA PRO A 151 -12.66 -10.63 -0.06
C PRO A 151 -11.86 -11.83 -0.60
N TYR A 152 -11.42 -11.77 -1.86
CA TYR A 152 -10.62 -12.80 -2.51
C TYR A 152 -9.13 -12.45 -2.58
N ARG A 153 -8.72 -11.34 -1.96
CA ARG A 153 -7.34 -10.83 -1.99
C ARG A 153 -6.99 -10.06 -0.71
N GLU A 154 -7.09 -8.72 -0.71
CA GLU A 154 -6.55 -7.90 0.39
C GLU A 154 -7.29 -8.05 1.72
N THR A 155 -8.60 -8.24 1.66
CA THR A 155 -9.46 -8.36 2.83
C THR A 155 -9.98 -9.79 3.00
N GLU A 156 -9.32 -10.77 2.39
CA GLU A 156 -9.63 -12.19 2.58
C GLU A 156 -9.38 -12.64 4.02
N ALA A 157 -10.37 -13.22 4.69
CA ALA A 157 -10.27 -13.71 6.06
C ALA A 157 -9.81 -12.61 7.03
N MET A 158 -10.56 -11.50 7.10
CA MET A 158 -10.40 -10.53 8.18
C MET A 158 -10.72 -11.20 9.52
N MET A 159 -10.04 -10.80 10.59
CA MET A 159 -10.15 -11.45 11.91
C MET A 159 -11.58 -11.43 12.47
N ASP A 160 -12.31 -10.36 12.20
CA ASP A 160 -13.69 -10.11 12.61
C ASP A 160 -14.73 -10.52 11.52
N GLY A 161 -14.28 -11.07 10.38
CA GLY A 161 -15.14 -11.41 9.25
C GLY A 161 -15.63 -10.21 8.42
N SER A 162 -15.03 -9.03 8.58
CA SER A 162 -15.38 -7.79 7.85
C SER A 162 -14.94 -7.76 6.37
N ASP A 163 -14.61 -8.91 5.78
CA ASP A 163 -14.00 -9.05 4.46
C ASP A 163 -14.64 -8.18 3.37
N ALA A 164 -15.98 -8.14 3.33
CA ALA A 164 -16.76 -7.49 2.28
C ALA A 164 -17.16 -6.04 2.57
N ILE A 165 -16.79 -5.48 3.73
CA ILE A 165 -17.15 -4.10 4.09
C ILE A 165 -16.37 -3.12 3.21
N ALA A 166 -17.11 -2.42 2.33
CA ALA A 166 -16.55 -1.50 1.33
C ALA A 166 -16.62 -0.01 1.74
N ASP A 167 -17.01 0.30 2.97
CA ASP A 167 -17.01 1.68 3.47
C ASP A 167 -15.58 2.26 3.53
N TRP A 168 -14.62 1.45 3.96
CA TRP A 168 -13.21 1.83 4.13
C TRP A 168 -12.55 2.44 2.89
N PRO A 169 -12.57 1.82 1.69
CA PRO A 169 -12.01 2.43 0.48
C PRO A 169 -12.74 3.71 0.08
N LEU A 170 -14.04 3.84 0.34
CA LEU A 170 -14.79 5.08 0.06
C LEU A 170 -14.36 6.21 1.02
N LEU A 171 -14.24 5.90 2.32
CA LEU A 171 -13.72 6.83 3.31
C LEU A 171 -12.26 7.21 3.04
N ASN A 172 -11.42 6.27 2.57
CA ASN A 172 -10.06 6.57 2.13
C ASN A 172 -10.05 7.59 0.98
N ALA A 173 -10.93 7.44 -0.02
CA ALA A 173 -11.06 8.45 -1.06
C ALA A 173 -11.51 9.80 -0.50
N MET A 174 -12.55 9.83 0.34
CA MET A 174 -13.08 11.06 0.93
C MET A 174 -12.04 11.79 1.78
N VAL A 175 -11.30 11.08 2.64
CA VAL A 175 -10.28 11.69 3.50
C VAL A 175 -9.11 12.21 2.68
N ASN A 176 -8.73 11.52 1.59
CA ASN A 176 -7.67 11.99 0.70
C ASN A 176 -8.09 13.24 -0.08
N ILE A 177 -9.36 13.32 -0.50
CA ILE A 177 -9.95 14.55 -1.10
C ILE A 177 -9.89 15.70 -0.09
N SER A 178 -10.37 15.50 1.14
CA SER A 178 -10.39 16.55 2.16
C SER A 178 -8.99 16.92 2.66
N SER A 179 -8.03 16.00 2.59
CA SER A 179 -6.63 16.24 2.98
C SER A 179 -5.85 17.03 1.91
N GLY A 180 -6.38 17.11 0.69
CA GLY A 180 -5.82 17.92 -0.39
C GLY A 180 -4.90 17.15 -1.34
N ALA A 181 -5.13 15.86 -1.56
CA ALA A 181 -4.45 15.11 -2.61
C ALA A 181 -4.64 15.78 -3.97
N SER A 182 -3.65 15.67 -4.85
CA SER A 182 -3.68 16.31 -6.18
C SER A 182 -4.73 15.66 -7.09
N TRP A 183 -4.91 14.34 -7.00
CA TRP A 183 -6.07 13.64 -7.53
C TRP A 183 -6.38 12.38 -6.73
N VAL A 184 -7.66 11.99 -6.76
CA VAL A 184 -8.20 10.82 -6.07
C VAL A 184 -9.07 10.05 -7.05
N SER A 185 -9.04 8.73 -6.96
CA SER A 185 -9.79 7.82 -7.82
C SER A 185 -10.53 6.77 -6.98
N ILE A 186 -11.71 6.37 -7.43
CA ILE A 186 -12.47 5.23 -6.90
C ILE A 186 -12.75 4.30 -8.07
N HIS A 187 -12.26 3.07 -7.97
CA HIS A 187 -12.38 2.07 -9.02
C HIS A 187 -13.05 0.80 -8.47
N HIS A 188 -13.58 0.01 -9.39
CA HIS A 188 -14.25 -1.26 -9.12
C HIS A 188 -13.61 -2.39 -9.94
N GLY A 189 -13.40 -3.54 -9.30
CA GLY A 189 -13.00 -4.80 -9.92
C GLY A 189 -11.54 -4.88 -10.37
N GLY A 190 -10.67 -3.96 -9.93
CA GLY A 190 -9.25 -4.05 -10.21
C GLY A 190 -8.63 -5.29 -9.55
N GLY A 191 -7.76 -5.96 -10.29
CA GLY A 191 -7.06 -7.17 -9.87
C GLY A 191 -7.90 -8.45 -9.92
N VAL A 192 -9.06 -8.44 -9.26
CA VAL A 192 -9.91 -9.63 -9.06
C VAL A 192 -11.09 -9.73 -10.03
N GLY A 193 -11.37 -8.69 -10.81
CA GLY A 193 -12.46 -8.65 -11.78
C GLY A 193 -13.76 -8.07 -11.22
N MET A 194 -14.75 -7.91 -12.10
CA MET A 194 -16.01 -7.24 -11.80
C MET A 194 -16.76 -7.89 -10.63
N GLY A 195 -17.30 -7.08 -9.72
CA GLY A 195 -18.13 -7.49 -8.60
C GLY A 195 -17.34 -7.92 -7.36
N ARG A 196 -16.00 -7.89 -7.41
CA ARG A 196 -15.15 -8.54 -6.39
C ARG A 196 -14.25 -7.59 -5.61
N SER A 197 -14.11 -6.33 -6.04
CA SER A 197 -13.35 -5.33 -5.29
C SER A 197 -13.85 -3.91 -5.49
N ILE A 198 -13.72 -3.10 -4.44
CA ILE A 198 -13.89 -1.65 -4.45
C ILE A 198 -12.65 -1.04 -3.82
N HIS A 199 -12.01 -0.08 -4.50
CA HIS A 199 -10.72 0.45 -4.03
C HIS A 199 -10.42 1.87 -4.51
N ALA A 200 -9.67 2.59 -3.70
CA ALA A 200 -9.31 3.99 -3.91
C ALA A 200 -7.82 4.21 -4.12
N GLY A 201 -7.51 5.19 -4.95
CA GLY A 201 -6.15 5.67 -5.21
C GLY A 201 -6.04 7.13 -4.82
N GLN A 202 -4.86 7.51 -4.36
CA GLN A 202 -4.50 8.92 -4.16
C GLN A 202 -3.13 9.18 -4.74
N VAL A 203 -2.96 10.39 -5.26
CA VAL A 203 -1.66 10.89 -5.66
C VAL A 203 -1.56 12.37 -5.29
N SER A 204 -0.38 12.76 -4.85
CA SER A 204 -0.03 14.12 -4.42
C SER A 204 1.25 14.59 -5.11
N ILE A 205 1.35 15.89 -5.36
CA ILE A 205 2.51 16.50 -6.01
C ILE A 205 3.35 17.25 -4.96
N ALA A 206 4.64 16.93 -4.92
CA ALA A 206 5.67 17.69 -4.22
C ALA A 206 6.32 18.67 -5.20
N ASP A 207 5.83 19.91 -5.24
CA ASP A 207 6.25 20.97 -6.16
C ASP A 207 7.18 22.02 -5.54
N GLY A 208 7.61 21.80 -4.29
CA GLY A 208 8.48 22.70 -3.54
C GLY A 208 7.74 23.86 -2.86
N THR A 209 6.43 23.99 -3.05
CA THR A 209 5.67 25.07 -2.42
C THR A 209 5.32 24.77 -0.97
N LYS A 210 5.08 25.83 -0.18
CA LYS A 210 4.55 25.71 1.18
C LYS A 210 3.17 25.06 1.22
N LEU A 211 2.36 25.27 0.17
CA LEU A 211 1.03 24.67 0.06
C LEU A 211 1.14 23.15 -0.14
N ALA A 212 2.03 22.69 -1.01
CA ALA A 212 2.30 21.27 -1.19
C ALA A 212 2.78 20.63 0.11
N ALA A 213 3.69 21.26 0.86
CA ALA A 213 4.11 20.79 2.18
C ALA A 213 2.92 20.58 3.15
N GLN A 214 1.99 21.55 3.24
CA GLN A 214 0.80 21.41 4.09
C GLN A 214 -0.12 20.27 3.65
N LYS A 215 -0.31 20.10 2.34
CA LYS A 215 -1.14 19.03 1.76
C LYS A 215 -0.50 17.66 1.97
N LEU A 216 0.79 17.52 1.69
CA LEU A 216 1.55 16.28 1.86
C LEU A 216 1.55 15.81 3.31
N ALA A 217 1.76 16.72 4.26
CA ALA A 217 1.66 16.39 5.69
C ALA A 217 0.29 15.82 6.06
N ARG A 218 -0.81 16.30 5.47
CA ARG A 218 -2.17 15.78 5.77
C ARG A 218 -2.45 14.47 5.04
N VAL A 219 -2.24 14.45 3.73
CA VAL A 219 -2.55 13.29 2.88
C VAL A 219 -1.73 12.08 3.29
N LEU A 220 -0.41 12.26 3.46
CA LEU A 220 0.50 11.14 3.75
C LEU A 220 0.46 10.68 5.22
N THR A 221 -0.22 11.41 6.09
CA THR A 221 -0.62 10.93 7.42
C THR A 221 -1.96 10.20 7.36
N ASN A 222 -2.99 10.82 6.76
CA ASN A 222 -4.34 10.28 6.78
C ASN A 222 -4.52 9.04 5.91
N ASP A 223 -3.83 8.96 4.77
CA ASP A 223 -3.91 7.83 3.84
C ASP A 223 -3.47 6.49 4.45
N PRO A 224 -2.24 6.35 5.01
CA PRO A 224 -1.88 5.14 5.75
C PRO A 224 -2.62 5.05 7.09
N GLY A 225 -3.04 6.18 7.68
CA GLY A 225 -3.81 6.22 8.93
C GLY A 225 -5.13 5.46 8.81
N MET A 226 -5.84 5.61 7.69
CA MET A 226 -7.02 4.81 7.37
C MET A 226 -6.75 3.30 7.43
N GLY A 227 -5.56 2.86 7.03
CA GLY A 227 -5.18 1.45 7.08
C GLY A 227 -4.99 0.95 8.51
N VAL A 228 -4.32 1.74 9.35
CA VAL A 228 -4.14 1.42 10.77
C VAL A 228 -5.50 1.39 11.47
N ILE A 229 -6.33 2.42 11.28
CA ILE A 229 -7.69 2.50 11.88
C ILE A 229 -8.53 1.29 11.47
N ARG A 230 -8.58 0.96 10.17
CA ARG A 230 -9.34 -0.18 9.64
C ARG A 230 -8.93 -1.51 10.26
N HIS A 231 -7.63 -1.76 10.40
CA HIS A 231 -7.15 -3.03 10.95
C HIS A 231 -7.27 -3.06 12.48
N ALA A 232 -7.16 -1.92 13.15
CA ALA A 232 -7.42 -1.83 14.58
C ALA A 232 -8.91 -2.10 14.89
N ASP A 233 -9.82 -1.55 14.08
CA ASP A 233 -11.26 -1.81 14.16
C ASP A 233 -11.58 -3.31 13.99
N ALA A 234 -10.91 -3.98 13.04
CA ALA A 234 -11.04 -5.42 12.84
C ALA A 234 -10.37 -6.30 13.93
N GLY A 235 -9.78 -5.70 14.98
CA GLY A 235 -9.24 -6.39 16.14
C GLY A 235 -7.78 -6.85 16.03
N TYR A 236 -7.01 -6.41 15.03
CA TYR A 236 -5.61 -6.80 14.91
C TYR A 236 -4.74 -6.08 15.95
N GLU A 237 -4.16 -6.84 16.88
CA GLU A 237 -3.27 -6.31 17.95
C GLU A 237 -2.15 -5.44 17.39
N GLY A 238 -1.45 -5.88 16.33
CA GLY A 238 -0.37 -5.09 15.73
C GLY A 238 -0.82 -3.72 15.17
N ALA A 239 -2.08 -3.59 14.75
CA ALA A 239 -2.63 -2.30 14.31
C ALA A 239 -3.03 -1.42 15.50
N ILE A 240 -3.55 -2.02 16.58
CA ILE A 240 -3.84 -1.34 17.84
C ILE A 240 -2.54 -0.81 18.47
N ASP A 241 -1.48 -1.61 18.47
CA ASP A 241 -0.17 -1.22 18.97
C ASP A 241 0.44 -0.11 18.10
N THR A 242 0.35 -0.24 16.77
CA THR A 242 0.76 0.85 15.86
C THR A 242 -0.01 2.14 16.16
N ALA A 243 -1.32 2.06 16.42
CA ALA A 243 -2.14 3.22 16.75
C ALA A 243 -1.68 3.90 18.05
N ARG A 244 -1.37 3.12 19.10
CA ARG A 244 -0.83 3.63 20.36
C ARG A 244 0.56 4.23 20.21
N GLU A 245 1.49 3.48 19.62
CA GLU A 245 2.89 3.88 19.47
C GLU A 245 3.08 5.11 18.59
N ARG A 246 2.24 5.27 17.56
CA ARG A 246 2.35 6.35 16.58
C ARG A 246 1.26 7.41 16.73
N HIS A 247 0.49 7.34 17.81
CA HIS A 247 -0.58 8.29 18.15
C HIS A 247 -1.62 8.49 17.03
N VAL A 248 -2.04 7.39 16.39
CA VAL A 248 -3.16 7.41 15.44
C VAL A 248 -4.44 7.54 16.24
N HIS A 249 -5.21 8.62 16.07
CA HIS A 249 -6.47 8.80 16.79
C HIS A 249 -7.55 7.81 16.31
N VAL A 250 -7.93 6.88 17.19
CA VAL A 250 -8.99 5.87 16.97
C VAL A 250 -10.05 6.08 18.06
N PRO A 251 -11.20 6.72 17.77
CA PRO A 251 -12.14 7.17 18.80
C PRO A 251 -12.69 6.09 19.74
N MET A 252 -12.75 4.84 19.27
CA MET A 252 -13.28 3.71 20.04
C MET A 252 -12.23 2.99 20.88
N LEU A 253 -10.95 3.37 20.77
CA LEU A 253 -9.87 2.83 21.59
C LEU A 253 -9.44 3.88 22.62
N ASP A 254 -9.31 3.45 23.88
CA ASP A 254 -8.71 4.27 24.93
C ASP A 254 -7.19 4.34 24.73
N ILE A 255 -6.73 5.29 23.91
CA ILE A 255 -5.32 5.46 23.50
C ILE A 255 -4.75 6.87 23.79
N GLU A 256 -5.55 7.74 24.43
CA GLU A 256 -5.15 9.07 24.91
C GLU A 256 -4.73 9.06 26.40
#